data_AF-A0A3M2J548-F1
#
_entry.id   AF-A0A3M2J548-F1
#
_cell.length_a   1.000
_cell.length_b   1.000
_cell.length_c   1.000
_cell.angle_alpha   90.00
_cell.angle_beta   90.00
_cell.angle_gamma   90.00
#
_symmetry.space_group_name_H-M   'P 1'
#
loop_
_entity.id
_entity.type
_entity.pdbx_description
1 polymer ?
#
loop_
_entity_poly.entity_id
_entity_poly.type
_entity_poly.pdbx_seq_one_letter_code
_entity_poly.pdbx_strand_id
1 'polypeptide(L)'
;MRNVLISIIIRWLLPVQILLGGLILSQEIPRGFVLPVEFTQGFRSAHSRLYLASVRVEPGHGFAGNRLFVGGTAAAMFTNPRLDIVVGPRVALRIAHLDFDVAGRLMNLYISGELLWGTHRRRLWNGGIVAEVSPFLFTARVHREYQARQFWFDLGIGINLDTLLKRGEDISFDD
;
A
#
# COMPACT_ATOMS: atom_id res chain seq x y z
N MET A 1 -18.74 -36.34 -18.09
CA MET A 1 -18.67 -34.87 -18.26
C MET A 1 -17.91 -34.11 -17.15
N ARG A 2 -17.60 -34.73 -16.00
CA ARG A 2 -16.96 -34.05 -14.85
C ARG A 2 -15.44 -33.81 -14.99
N ASN A 3 -14.77 -34.52 -15.92
CA ASN A 3 -13.32 -34.45 -16.09
C ASN A 3 -12.83 -33.36 -17.06
N VAL A 4 -13.72 -32.76 -17.85
CA VAL A 4 -13.35 -31.72 -18.83
C VAL A 4 -13.19 -30.35 -18.16
N LEU A 5 -14.03 -30.04 -17.15
CA LEU A 5 -13.96 -28.76 -16.41
C LEU A 5 -12.66 -28.59 -15.61
N ILE A 6 -12.12 -29.68 -15.05
CA ILE A 6 -10.88 -29.63 -14.23
C ILE A 6 -9.66 -29.32 -15.12
N SER A 7 -9.63 -29.82 -16.36
CA SER A 7 -8.52 -29.56 -17.28
C SER A 7 -8.45 -28.11 -17.75
N ILE A 8 -9.59 -27.43 -17.86
CA ILE A 8 -9.65 -26.04 -18.30
C ILE A 8 -9.12 -25.12 -17.19
N ILE A 9 -9.49 -25.35 -15.93
CA ILE A 9 -9.03 -24.54 -14.79
C ILE A 9 -7.51 -24.66 -14.59
N ILE A 10 -6.95 -25.86 -14.75
CA ILE A 10 -5.50 -26.10 -14.62
C ILE A 10 -4.71 -25.43 -15.76
N ARG A 11 -5.28 -25.36 -16.96
CA ARG A 11 -4.61 -24.75 -18.13
C ARG A 11 -4.54 -23.22 -18.07
N TRP A 12 -5.45 -22.57 -17.33
CA TRP A 12 -5.40 -21.12 -17.09
C TRP A 12 -4.49 -20.71 -15.93
N LEU A 13 -4.13 -21.62 -15.02
CA LEU A 13 -3.20 -21.35 -13.91
C LEU A 13 -1.73 -21.38 -14.34
N LEU A 14 -1.38 -22.15 -15.37
CA LEU A 14 -0.02 -22.27 -15.91
C LEU A 14 0.58 -20.97 -16.49
N PRO A 15 -0.14 -20.14 -17.27
CA PRO A 15 0.43 -18.87 -17.74
C PRO A 15 0.65 -17.84 -16.63
N VAL A 16 -0.10 -17.92 -15.51
CA VAL A 16 0.10 -17.05 -14.34
C VAL A 16 1.43 -17.36 -13.65
N GLN A 17 1.81 -18.64 -13.58
CA GLN A 17 3.10 -19.06 -12.99
C GLN A 17 4.29 -18.64 -13.86
N ILE A 18 4.13 -18.63 -15.19
CA ILE A 18 5.20 -18.20 -16.11
C ILE A 18 5.37 -16.67 -16.09
N LEU A 19 4.29 -15.90 -15.94
CA LEU A 19 4.38 -14.46 -15.72
C LEU A 19 5.00 -14.09 -14.35
N LEU A 20 4.82 -14.93 -13.34
CA LEU A 20 5.42 -14.76 -12.01
C LEU A 20 6.87 -15.27 -11.91
N GLY A 21 7.27 -16.21 -12.76
CA GLY A 21 8.59 -16.87 -12.69
C GLY A 21 9.74 -16.10 -13.34
N GLY A 22 9.46 -15.12 -14.22
CA GLY A 22 10.48 -14.38 -14.99
C GLY A 22 11.19 -13.25 -14.24
N LEU A 23 10.77 -12.91 -13.03
CA LEU A 23 11.40 -11.87 -12.21
C LEU A 23 12.31 -12.52 -11.17
N ILE A 24 13.42 -13.13 -11.55
CA ILE A 24 14.51 -13.43 -10.60
C ILE A 24 15.81 -12.93 -11.21
N LEU A 25 16.09 -11.64 -11.03
CA LEU A 25 17.43 -11.08 -11.08
C LEU A 25 17.65 -10.18 -9.86
N SER A 26 18.54 -10.70 -9.02
CA SER A 26 19.54 -10.07 -8.15
C SER A 26 19.25 -8.71 -7.50
N GLN A 27 19.00 -8.73 -6.18
CA GLN A 27 19.96 -8.33 -5.14
C GLN A 27 19.31 -8.64 -3.78
N GLU A 28 19.99 -9.36 -2.90
CA GLU A 28 19.55 -9.57 -1.52
C GLU A 28 19.63 -8.24 -0.77
N ILE A 29 18.48 -7.57 -0.64
CA ILE A 29 18.27 -6.32 0.11
C ILE A 29 17.27 -6.63 1.23
N PRO A 30 17.45 -6.09 2.45
CA PRO A 30 17.00 -6.74 3.67
C PRO A 30 15.49 -6.94 3.72
N ARG A 31 15.10 -8.16 4.12
CA ARG A 31 13.76 -8.45 4.64
C ARG A 31 13.56 -7.54 5.83
N GLY A 32 12.62 -6.60 5.72
CA GLY A 32 12.51 -5.49 6.65
C GLY A 32 11.10 -5.29 7.13
N PHE A 33 10.98 -5.02 8.43
CA PHE A 33 9.82 -4.33 8.96
C PHE A 33 9.81 -2.90 8.41
N VAL A 34 8.64 -2.42 7.99
CA VAL A 34 8.42 -1.04 7.55
C VAL A 34 7.28 -0.43 8.35
N LEU A 35 7.37 0.87 8.62
CA LEU A 35 6.33 1.60 9.35
C LEU A 35 6.05 2.96 8.69
N PRO A 36 5.33 2.96 7.55
CA PRO A 36 4.86 4.18 6.93
C PRO A 36 3.77 4.83 7.79
N VAL A 37 3.88 6.15 7.92
CA VAL A 37 2.82 7.02 8.44
C VAL A 37 2.44 7.99 7.34
N GLU A 38 1.15 8.05 7.01
CA GLU A 38 0.62 8.88 5.92
C GLU A 38 -0.47 9.82 6.42
N PHE A 39 -0.46 11.02 5.86
CA PHE A 39 -1.56 11.97 5.92
C PHE A 39 -2.23 11.97 4.54
N THR A 40 -3.54 11.77 4.51
CA THR A 40 -4.29 11.75 3.26
C THR A 40 -5.44 12.74 3.28
N GLN A 41 -5.77 13.25 2.10
CA GLN A 41 -6.94 14.07 1.84
C GLN A 41 -7.71 13.49 0.66
N GLY A 42 -9.03 13.39 0.81
CA GLY A 42 -9.88 12.76 -0.20
C GLY A 42 -11.28 13.31 -0.34
N PHE A 43 -11.97 12.78 -1.35
CA PHE A 43 -13.33 13.15 -1.75
C PHE A 43 -14.20 11.94 -2.10
N ARG A 44 -15.52 12.13 -1.98
CA ARG A 44 -16.52 11.09 -2.26
C ARG A 44 -17.27 11.39 -3.56
N SER A 45 -17.51 10.36 -4.38
CA SER A 45 -18.09 10.46 -5.73
C SER A 45 -19.56 10.91 -5.80
N ALA A 46 -20.26 11.16 -4.68
CA ALA A 46 -21.68 11.55 -4.71
C ALA A 46 -21.99 12.59 -3.62
N HIS A 47 -22.41 13.77 -4.08
CA HIS A 47 -22.62 15.03 -3.35
C HIS A 47 -21.31 15.60 -2.76
N SER A 48 -20.88 16.71 -3.37
CA SER A 48 -19.60 17.44 -3.25
C SER A 48 -19.23 18.00 -1.87
N ARG A 49 -19.68 17.40 -0.77
CA ARG A 49 -19.21 17.78 0.57
C ARG A 49 -18.00 16.92 0.94
N LEU A 50 -16.87 17.34 0.37
CA LEU A 50 -15.53 16.94 0.76
C LEU A 50 -15.24 17.44 2.19
N TYR A 51 -14.69 16.56 3.03
CA TYR A 51 -13.35 16.76 3.60
C TYR A 51 -13.00 15.49 4.37
N LEU A 52 -12.48 14.48 3.67
CA LEU A 52 -11.92 13.29 4.32
C LEU A 52 -10.44 13.55 4.55
N ALA A 53 -10.07 14.03 5.74
CA ALA A 53 -8.69 13.97 6.19
C ALA A 53 -8.48 12.63 6.89
N SER A 54 -7.36 11.96 6.63
CA SER A 54 -7.03 10.76 7.38
C SER A 54 -5.56 10.69 7.76
N VAL A 55 -5.31 10.07 8.92
CA VAL A 55 -3.98 9.68 9.36
C VAL A 55 -3.92 8.16 9.33
N ARG A 56 -2.88 7.62 8.72
CA ARG A 56 -2.75 6.18 8.46
C ARG A 56 -1.39 5.70 8.95
N VAL A 57 -1.37 4.51 9.52
CA VAL A 57 -0.15 3.78 9.89
C VAL A 57 -0.24 2.41 9.23
N GLU A 58 0.81 2.01 8.51
CA GLU A 58 0.77 0.84 7.64
C GLU A 58 1.90 -0.16 7.96
N PRO A 59 1.95 -0.71 9.20
CA PRO A 59 3.01 -1.62 9.60
C PRO A 59 3.01 -2.84 8.68
N GLY A 60 4.19 -3.21 8.18
CA GLY A 60 4.30 -4.32 7.23
C GLY A 60 5.67 -4.96 7.21
N HIS A 61 5.74 -6.07 6.51
CA HIS A 61 6.98 -6.78 6.26
C HIS A 61 7.18 -7.00 4.76
N GLY A 62 8.40 -6.73 4.30
CA GLY A 62 8.81 -6.97 2.92
C GLY A 62 9.26 -8.43 2.69
N PHE A 63 8.79 -9.03 1.62
CA PHE A 63 9.10 -10.38 1.15
C PHE A 63 9.67 -10.34 -0.27
N ALA A 64 10.37 -11.41 -0.66
CA ALA A 64 10.94 -11.59 -1.99
C ALA A 64 11.78 -10.39 -2.47
N GLY A 65 12.73 -9.95 -1.63
CA GLY A 65 13.58 -8.78 -1.92
C GLY A 65 12.78 -7.48 -2.00
N ASN A 66 11.84 -7.28 -1.07
CA ASN A 66 10.93 -6.13 -1.01
C ASN A 66 10.12 -5.92 -2.30
N ARG A 67 9.75 -7.02 -2.97
CA ARG A 67 8.77 -6.95 -4.07
C ARG A 67 7.35 -7.09 -3.57
N LEU A 68 7.13 -7.91 -2.56
CA LEU A 68 5.82 -8.11 -1.97
C LEU A 68 5.84 -7.61 -0.53
N PHE A 69 4.92 -6.74 -0.19
CA PHE A 69 4.69 -6.29 1.18
C PHE A 69 3.37 -6.83 1.67
N VAL A 70 3.40 -7.42 2.85
CA VAL A 70 2.19 -7.87 3.54
C VAL A 70 2.20 -7.24 4.93
N GLY A 71 1.07 -6.69 5.33
CA GLY A 71 0.97 -5.97 6.58
C GLY A 71 -0.46 -5.65 6.96
N GLY A 72 -0.58 -4.67 7.85
CA GLY A 72 -1.85 -4.10 8.24
C GLY A 72 -1.92 -2.61 7.92
N THR A 73 -3.13 -2.11 7.94
CA THR A 73 -3.45 -0.69 7.92
C THR A 73 -4.24 -0.40 9.18
N ALA A 74 -3.90 0.70 9.86
CA ALA A 74 -4.74 1.34 10.86
C ALA A 74 -4.89 2.82 10.48
N ALA A 75 -6.11 3.32 10.39
CA ALA A 75 -6.36 4.69 9.98
C ALA A 75 -7.48 5.35 10.76
N ALA A 76 -7.28 6.63 11.09
CA ALA A 76 -8.30 7.51 11.63
C ALA A 76 -8.77 8.45 10.51
N MET A 77 -10.04 8.36 10.13
CA MET A 77 -10.67 9.05 9.01
C MET A 77 -11.69 10.06 9.54
N PHE A 78 -11.47 11.34 9.30
CA PHE A 78 -12.41 12.40 9.68
C PHE A 78 -13.33 12.72 8.51
N THR A 79 -14.62 12.42 8.64
CA THR A 79 -15.69 12.73 7.68
C THR A 79 -16.71 13.63 8.36
N ASN A 80 -16.49 14.96 8.33
CA ASN A 80 -17.23 15.96 9.11
C ASN A 80 -18.73 15.63 9.32
N PRO A 81 -19.23 15.46 10.58
CA PRO A 81 -18.54 15.59 11.87
C PRO A 81 -18.04 14.26 12.47
N ARG A 82 -18.00 13.17 11.70
CA ARG A 82 -17.74 11.82 12.20
C ARG A 82 -16.25 11.47 12.12
N LEU A 83 -15.71 10.95 13.22
CA LEU A 83 -14.42 10.27 13.22
C LEU A 83 -14.67 8.76 13.08
N ASP A 84 -14.02 8.14 12.11
CA ASP A 84 -14.08 6.71 11.87
C ASP A 84 -12.69 6.10 12.00
N ILE A 85 -12.58 5.03 12.77
CA ILE A 85 -11.34 4.25 12.86
C ILE A 85 -11.53 3.02 11.98
N VAL A 86 -10.59 2.76 11.09
CA VAL A 86 -10.58 1.58 10.21
C VAL A 86 -9.28 0.81 10.37
N VAL A 87 -9.36 -0.51 10.33
CA VAL A 87 -8.22 -1.42 10.40
C VAL A 87 -8.40 -2.60 9.45
N GLY A 88 -7.30 -3.17 8.98
CA GLY A 88 -7.36 -4.45 8.25
C GLY A 88 -6.08 -4.77 7.47
N PRO A 89 -6.06 -5.90 6.74
CA PRO A 89 -4.86 -6.34 6.04
C PRO A 89 -4.59 -5.48 4.81
N ARG A 90 -3.30 -5.39 4.50
CA ARG A 90 -2.75 -4.69 3.33
C ARG A 90 -1.77 -5.60 2.61
N VAL A 91 -1.83 -5.56 1.29
CA VAL A 91 -0.82 -6.13 0.41
C VAL A 91 -0.36 -5.07 -0.57
N ALA A 92 0.94 -4.96 -0.80
CA ALA A 92 1.50 -4.11 -1.85
C ALA A 92 2.55 -4.87 -2.66
N LEU A 93 2.54 -4.66 -3.98
CA LEU A 93 3.46 -5.29 -4.92
C LEU A 93 4.25 -4.20 -5.64
N ARG A 94 5.57 -4.29 -5.60
CA ARG A 94 6.46 -3.42 -6.36
C ARG A 94 6.35 -3.76 -7.84
N ILE A 95 5.96 -2.78 -8.63
CA ILE A 95 5.80 -2.93 -10.08
C ILE A 95 6.93 -2.28 -10.87
N ALA A 96 7.61 -1.28 -10.30
CA ALA A 96 8.75 -0.65 -10.93
C ALA A 96 9.79 -0.18 -9.91
N HIS A 97 11.04 -0.15 -10.36
CA HIS A 97 12.18 0.42 -9.67
C HIS A 97 12.84 1.36 -10.67
N LEU A 98 13.04 2.62 -10.27
CA LEU A 98 13.56 3.68 -11.13
C LEU A 98 14.77 4.29 -10.44
N ASP A 99 15.93 4.11 -11.09
CA ASP A 99 17.21 4.64 -10.65
C ASP A 99 17.42 6.01 -11.29
N PHE A 100 17.42 7.07 -10.47
CA PHE A 100 17.74 8.41 -10.95
C PHE A 100 19.22 8.70 -10.69
N ASP A 101 19.99 8.74 -11.78
CA ASP A 101 21.46 8.91 -11.79
C ASP A 101 21.92 10.25 -11.19
N VAL A 102 21.05 11.28 -11.21
CA VAL A 102 21.44 12.66 -10.84
C VAL A 102 21.54 12.88 -9.31
N ALA A 103 21.09 11.95 -8.47
CA ALA A 103 21.18 12.11 -7.01
C ALA A 103 21.30 10.80 -6.21
N GLY A 104 21.52 9.65 -6.87
CA GLY A 104 21.49 8.34 -6.23
C GLY A 104 20.16 8.04 -5.53
N ARG A 105 19.08 8.74 -5.91
CA ARG A 105 17.76 8.60 -5.28
C ARG A 105 16.98 7.51 -6.02
N LEU A 106 16.66 6.46 -5.27
CA LEU A 106 15.87 5.34 -5.75
C LEU A 106 14.38 5.67 -5.59
N MET A 107 13.61 5.50 -6.66
CA MET A 107 12.15 5.55 -6.59
C MET A 107 11.58 4.15 -6.80
N ASN A 108 10.70 3.74 -5.88
CA ASN A 108 9.93 2.51 -6.03
C ASN A 108 8.47 2.84 -6.32
N LEU A 109 7.86 2.08 -7.23
CA LEU A 109 6.43 2.17 -7.51
C LEU A 109 5.75 0.86 -7.08
N TYR A 110 4.68 0.97 -6.30
CA TYR A 110 3.90 -0.15 -5.83
C TYR A 110 2.44 -0.01 -6.25
N ILE A 111 1.80 -1.16 -6.51
CA ILE A 111 0.35 -1.29 -6.49
C ILE A 111 -0.03 -1.91 -5.15
N SER A 112 -1.05 -1.36 -4.50
CA SER A 112 -1.53 -1.81 -3.19
C SER A 112 -3.00 -2.14 -3.20
N GLY A 113 -3.40 -3.04 -2.32
CA GLY A 113 -4.79 -3.38 -2.05
C GLY A 113 -5.02 -3.63 -0.57
N GLU A 114 -6.18 -3.21 -0.08
CA GLU A 114 -6.54 -3.31 1.33
C GLU A 114 -8.00 -3.73 1.52
N LEU A 115 -8.24 -4.45 2.61
CA LEU A 115 -9.57 -4.71 3.12
C LEU A 115 -9.65 -4.07 4.50
N LEU A 116 -10.58 -3.15 4.70
CA LEU A 116 -10.67 -2.36 5.92
C LEU A 116 -12.05 -2.53 6.57
N TRP A 117 -12.03 -2.79 7.87
CA TRP A 117 -13.21 -2.78 8.73
C TRP A 117 -13.07 -1.65 9.72
N GLY A 118 -14.13 -0.88 9.90
CA GLY A 118 -14.12 0.24 10.82
C GLY A 118 -15.30 0.30 11.75
N THR A 119 -15.26 1.36 12.55
CA THR A 119 -16.37 1.81 13.38
C THR A 119 -17.63 2.06 12.56
N HIS A 120 -18.78 2.10 13.23
CA HIS A 120 -20.09 2.29 12.58
C HIS A 120 -20.41 1.26 11.48
N ARG A 121 -19.87 0.03 11.64
CA ARG A 121 -20.00 -1.09 10.70
C ARG A 121 -19.42 -0.82 9.31
N ARG A 122 -18.57 0.22 9.15
CA ARG A 122 -18.00 0.55 7.84
C ARG A 122 -17.12 -0.59 7.35
N ARG A 123 -17.29 -0.96 6.08
CA ARG A 123 -16.46 -1.95 5.37
C ARG A 123 -16.01 -1.34 4.06
N LEU A 124 -14.71 -1.19 3.89
CA LEU A 124 -14.10 -0.64 2.70
C LEU A 124 -13.17 -1.68 2.10
N TRP A 125 -13.05 -1.65 0.78
CA TRP A 125 -11.88 -2.18 0.13
C TRP A 125 -11.29 -1.07 -0.72
N ASN A 126 -9.98 -1.10 -0.91
CA ASN A 126 -9.32 -0.14 -1.77
C ASN A 126 -8.24 -0.78 -2.60
N GLY A 127 -7.89 -0.05 -3.66
CA GLY A 127 -6.69 -0.28 -4.44
C GLY A 127 -6.04 1.06 -4.71
N GLY A 128 -4.71 1.09 -4.78
CA GLY A 128 -3.98 2.32 -4.99
C GLY A 128 -2.58 2.12 -5.51
N ILE A 129 -1.95 3.24 -5.85
CA ILE A 129 -0.56 3.32 -6.28
C ILE A 129 0.22 4.06 -5.20
N VAL A 130 1.42 3.57 -4.91
CA VAL A 130 2.34 4.17 -3.94
C VAL A 130 3.66 4.42 -4.66
N ALA A 131 4.10 5.67 -4.69
CA ALA A 131 5.44 6.05 -5.11
C ALA A 131 6.27 6.35 -3.87
N GLU A 132 7.35 5.60 -3.67
CA GLU A 132 8.28 5.77 -2.55
C GLU A 132 9.56 6.42 -3.07
N VAL A 133 9.89 7.59 -2.53
CA VAL A 133 11.15 8.30 -2.74
C VAL A 133 11.75 8.51 -1.36
N SER A 134 12.54 7.54 -0.91
CA SER A 134 13.01 7.44 0.48
C SER A 134 13.49 8.78 1.07
N PRO A 135 12.97 9.21 2.24
CA PRO A 135 12.03 8.52 3.15
C PRO A 135 10.54 8.80 2.87
N PHE A 136 10.22 9.55 1.81
CA PHE A 136 8.87 10.01 1.52
C PHE A 136 8.04 8.98 0.73
N LEU A 137 6.73 8.99 0.96
CA LEU A 137 5.75 8.23 0.21
C LEU A 137 4.69 9.16 -0.36
N PHE A 138 4.30 8.92 -1.60
CA PHE A 138 3.18 9.57 -2.27
C PHE A 138 2.17 8.53 -2.67
N THR A 139 0.91 8.73 -2.30
CA THR A 139 -0.12 7.71 -2.47
C THR A 139 -1.34 8.26 -3.17
N ALA A 140 -1.94 7.43 -4.00
CA ALA A 140 -3.23 7.68 -4.62
C ALA A 140 -4.07 6.41 -4.51
N ARG A 141 -5.20 6.46 -3.81
CA ARG A 141 -6.07 5.29 -3.62
C ARG A 141 -7.51 5.57 -4.03
N VAL A 142 -8.17 4.51 -4.44
CA VAL A 142 -9.61 4.47 -4.68
C VAL A 142 -10.21 3.48 -3.70
N HIS A 143 -11.14 3.94 -2.86
CA HIS A 143 -11.89 3.10 -1.95
C HIS A 143 -13.30 2.89 -2.46
N ARG A 144 -13.85 1.73 -2.14
CA ARG A 144 -15.26 1.40 -2.34
C ARG A 144 -15.84 0.96 -1.01
N GLU A 145 -16.79 1.75 -0.51
CA GLU A 145 -17.53 1.43 0.69
C GLU A 145 -18.69 0.48 0.36
N TYR A 146 -18.69 -0.72 0.96
CA TYR A 146 -19.68 -1.76 0.64
C TYR A 146 -21.10 -1.37 1.00
N GLN A 147 -21.30 -0.76 2.17
CA GLN A 147 -22.63 -0.43 2.69
C GLN A 147 -23.25 0.76 1.98
N ALA A 148 -22.48 1.84 1.80
CA ALA A 148 -22.95 3.05 1.14
C ALA A 148 -22.92 2.97 -0.39
N ARG A 149 -22.27 1.93 -0.96
CA ARG A 149 -22.07 1.74 -2.41
C ARG A 149 -21.43 2.94 -3.09
N GLN A 150 -20.49 3.59 -2.41
CA GLN A 150 -19.85 4.84 -2.85
C GLN A 150 -18.36 4.66 -3.09
N PHE A 151 -17.86 5.38 -4.09
CA PHE A 151 -16.43 5.50 -4.37
C PHE A 151 -15.84 6.72 -3.69
N TRP A 152 -14.65 6.53 -3.13
CA TRP A 152 -13.87 7.55 -2.45
C TRP A 152 -12.49 7.58 -3.11
N PHE A 153 -11.95 8.77 -3.27
CA PHE A 153 -10.63 8.99 -3.86
C PHE A 153 -9.79 9.74 -2.84
N ASP A 154 -8.58 9.27 -2.58
CA ASP A 154 -7.64 9.98 -1.72
C ASP A 154 -6.27 10.13 -2.38
N LEU A 155 -5.61 11.22 -1.97
CA LEU A 155 -4.21 11.49 -2.23
C LEU A 155 -3.52 11.63 -0.88
N GLY A 156 -2.33 11.08 -0.76
CA GLY A 156 -1.58 11.06 0.49
C GLY A 156 -0.11 11.38 0.31
N ILE A 157 0.45 11.92 1.37
CA ILE A 157 1.88 12.04 1.58
C ILE A 157 2.25 11.39 2.90
N GLY A 158 3.35 10.67 2.93
CA GLY A 158 3.81 9.98 4.12
C GLY A 158 5.31 9.92 4.25
N ILE A 159 5.72 9.36 5.37
CA ILE A 159 7.11 9.12 5.75
C ILE A 159 7.26 7.70 6.25
N ASN A 160 8.34 7.02 5.88
CA ASN A 160 8.68 5.74 6.47
C ASN A 160 9.47 5.96 7.75
N LEU A 161 8.83 5.70 8.91
CA LEU A 161 9.46 5.94 10.21
C LEU A 161 10.66 5.03 10.45
N ASP A 162 10.65 3.80 9.93
CA ASP A 162 11.79 2.87 10.05
C ASP A 162 13.06 3.47 9.44
N THR A 163 12.92 4.05 8.24
CA THR A 163 14.03 4.70 7.54
C THR A 163 14.52 5.95 8.26
N LEU A 164 13.59 6.75 8.82
CA LEU A 164 13.95 7.96 9.57
C LEU A 164 14.68 7.65 10.86
N LEU A 165 14.25 6.62 11.60
CA LEU A 165 14.86 6.22 12.86
C LEU A 165 16.29 5.70 12.65
N LYS A 166 16.50 4.81 11.67
CA LYS A 166 17.84 4.28 11.35
C LYS A 166 18.82 5.38 10.94
N ARG A 167 18.35 6.37 10.18
CA ARG A 167 19.19 7.51 9.76
C ARG A 167 19.61 8.42 10.92
N GLY A 168 18.86 8.43 12.02
CA GLY A 168 19.22 9.19 13.22
C GLY A 168 20.36 8.56 14.01
N GLU A 169 20.43 7.22 14.05
CA GLU A 169 21.49 6.48 14.74
C GLU A 169 22.85 6.63 14.06
N ASP A 170 22.89 6.70 12.72
CA ASP A 170 24.14 6.88 11.95
C ASP A 170 24.81 8.26 12.15
N ILE A 171 24.10 9.24 12.72
CA ILE A 171 24.62 10.61 12.94
C ILE A 171 25.19 10.78 14.37
N SER A 172 24.88 9.86 15.30
CA SER A 172 25.49 9.85 16.62
C SER A 172 26.59 8.79 16.65
N PHE A 173 27.86 9.18 16.62
CA PHE A 173 29.04 8.51 17.20
C PHE A 173 30.31 9.05 16.51
N ASP A 174 30.67 10.28 16.87
CA ASP A 174 32.04 10.82 16.85
C ASP A 174 32.01 12.15 17.64
N ASP A 175 31.80 12.05 18.95
CA ASP A 175 32.08 13.11 19.93
C ASP A 175 33.08 12.58 20.96
#